data_AF-A0A075SPI7-F1
#
_entry.id   AF-A0A075SPI7-F1
#
_cell.length_a   1.000
_cell.length_b   1.000
_cell.length_c   1.000
_cell.angle_alpha   90.00
_cell.angle_beta   90.00
_cell.angle_gamma   90.00
#
_symmetry.space_group_name_H-M   'P 1'
#
loop_
_entity.id
_entity.type
_entity.pdbx_description
1 polymer ?
#
loop_
_entity_poly.entity_id
_entity_poly.type
_entity_poly.pdbx_seq_one_letter_code
_entity_poly.pdbx_strand_id
1 'polypeptide(L)'
;MIEVKTFGEKAKLYCLENKNGMQVTLTDFGARVVGVFLPVEEGGGLRNVSLAAKSDEDYRKTDLYPGSSIVPVAGRISGAQAEIKGTSYQFTENEPGRTLHGGVDTANEQYWDVELDHERNQVTFGIVLKDGFNGFPGDVRVKAIYCLTDKNELTVDYQAVSDKDTIFNPTNHIYFNLTGDFQRSVAEHRIKIAANHYAPLGEDNLPTGVLEDVTGTPFDFRDFAPFAQGFDSQYPQNVLVKGYDHPWLLEEVDIPVEVLSPDGKIGLSVKTNQPAVVIYTYNYPVEELATFHGGFSLECQALPNACNQDGFGSILLEQGEEFLSKTTYRFTW
;
A
#
# COMPACT_ATOMS: atom_id res chain seq x y z
N MET A 1 -10.48 24.00 1.49
CA MET A 1 -9.46 24.47 2.46
C MET A 1 -9.01 23.24 3.22
N ILE A 2 -7.70 23.01 3.37
CA ILE A 2 -7.19 21.83 4.09
C ILE A 2 -7.18 22.20 5.59
N GLU A 3 -7.96 21.48 6.39
CA GLU A 3 -8.03 21.70 7.84
C GLU A 3 -6.91 20.93 8.54
N VAL A 4 -6.25 21.54 9.53
CA VAL A 4 -5.14 20.92 10.28
C VAL A 4 -5.53 20.75 11.74
N LYS A 5 -5.35 19.55 12.29
CA LYS A 5 -5.67 19.19 13.69
C LYS A 5 -4.49 18.48 14.34
N THR A 6 -4.45 18.45 15.67
CA THR A 6 -3.49 17.61 16.41
C THR A 6 -3.88 16.14 16.28
N PHE A 7 -2.89 15.25 16.23
CA PHE A 7 -3.06 13.81 16.22
C PHE A 7 -2.15 13.14 17.25
N GLY A 8 -2.66 12.95 18.47
CA GLY A 8 -1.85 12.47 19.59
C GLY A 8 -0.80 13.49 20.04
N GLU A 9 0.40 13.04 20.39
CA GLU A 9 1.39 13.87 21.07
C GLU A 9 2.19 14.77 20.13
N LYS A 10 2.60 14.25 18.96
CA LYS A 10 3.56 14.93 18.07
C LYS A 10 3.06 15.11 16.64
N ALA A 11 2.12 14.27 16.20
CA ALA A 11 1.63 14.29 14.82
C ALA A 11 0.49 15.30 14.62
N LYS A 12 0.20 15.58 13.34
CA LYS A 12 -0.94 16.40 12.90
C LYS A 12 -1.77 15.65 11.86
N LEU A 13 -3.09 15.86 11.91
CA LEU A 13 -4.01 15.49 10.83
C LEU A 13 -4.14 16.62 9.82
N TYR A 14 -4.26 16.25 8.55
CA TYR A 14 -4.54 17.12 7.41
C TYR A 14 -5.80 16.59 6.73
N CYS A 15 -6.91 17.32 6.86
CA CYS A 15 -8.22 16.93 6.35
C CYS A 15 -8.51 17.66 5.04
N LEU A 16 -8.63 16.89 3.96
CA LEU A 16 -9.00 17.35 2.63
C LEU A 16 -10.48 17.04 2.40
N GLU A 17 -11.18 17.94 1.72
CA GLU A 17 -12.57 17.73 1.29
C GLU A 17 -12.71 18.24 -0.15
N ASN A 18 -13.39 17.47 -1.01
CA ASN A 18 -13.70 17.90 -2.38
C ASN A 18 -15.13 18.44 -2.49
N LYS A 19 -15.50 18.98 -3.66
CA LYS A 19 -16.85 19.56 -3.86
C LYS A 19 -18.00 18.57 -3.75
N ASN A 20 -17.74 17.27 -3.80
CA ASN A 20 -18.76 16.23 -3.70
C ASN A 20 -18.94 15.74 -2.25
N GLY A 21 -18.20 16.30 -1.29
CA GLY A 21 -18.27 15.92 0.12
C GLY A 21 -17.45 14.67 0.49
N MET A 22 -16.65 14.13 -0.43
CA MET A 22 -15.66 13.11 -0.07
C MET A 22 -14.56 13.78 0.76
N GLN A 23 -14.16 13.12 1.85
CA GLN A 23 -13.09 13.60 2.72
C GLN A 23 -11.95 12.58 2.80
N VAL A 24 -10.72 13.07 2.84
CA VAL A 24 -9.52 12.27 3.09
C VAL A 24 -8.74 12.91 4.22
N THR A 25 -8.35 12.11 5.20
CA THR A 25 -7.55 12.55 6.33
C THR A 25 -6.17 11.91 6.26
N LEU A 26 -5.13 12.74 6.30
CA LEU A 26 -3.73 12.33 6.26
C LEU A 26 -3.02 12.71 7.56
N THR A 27 -1.87 12.10 7.84
CA THR A 27 -0.99 12.49 8.95
C THR A 27 0.47 12.57 8.53
N ASP A 28 1.22 13.49 9.14
CA ASP A 28 2.67 13.63 8.97
C ASP A 28 3.46 12.47 9.59
N PHE A 29 2.82 11.70 10.48
CA PHE A 29 3.38 10.46 11.01
C PHE A 29 3.29 9.31 10.01
N GLY A 30 4.41 9.02 9.34
CA GLY A 30 4.52 7.98 8.32
C GLY A 30 3.94 8.35 6.96
N ALA A 31 3.67 9.65 6.71
CA ALA A 31 3.00 10.15 5.51
C ALA A 31 1.79 9.27 5.15
N ARG A 32 0.83 9.20 6.07
CA ARG A 32 -0.15 8.12 6.17
C ARG A 32 -1.57 8.59 5.89
N VAL A 33 -2.39 7.73 5.28
CA VAL A 33 -3.85 7.89 5.21
C VAL A 33 -4.50 7.37 6.50
N VAL A 34 -5.27 8.22 7.18
CA VAL A 34 -5.98 7.92 8.44
C VAL A 34 -7.49 7.77 8.21
N GLY A 35 -8.01 8.26 7.10
CA GLY A 35 -9.43 8.14 6.80
C GLY A 35 -9.76 8.45 5.34
N VAL A 36 -10.71 7.69 4.79
CA VAL A 36 -11.32 7.92 3.49
C VAL A 36 -12.83 7.85 3.68
N PHE A 37 -13.50 8.99 3.62
CA PHE A 37 -14.89 9.15 4.00
C PHE A 37 -15.75 9.47 2.78
N LEU A 38 -16.79 8.66 2.55
CA LEU A 38 -17.66 8.77 1.38
C LEU A 38 -19.10 9.14 1.80
N PRO A 39 -19.74 10.13 1.17
CA PRO A 39 -21.13 10.53 1.45
C PRO A 39 -22.14 9.59 0.77
N VAL A 40 -22.12 8.33 1.19
CA VAL A 40 -22.92 7.23 0.61
C VAL A 40 -24.14 6.85 1.46
N GLU A 41 -24.21 7.32 2.71
CA GLU A 41 -25.29 6.95 3.61
C GLU A 41 -26.52 7.85 3.47
N GLU A 42 -27.70 7.24 3.62
CA GLU A 42 -28.95 7.97 3.67
C GLU A 42 -28.94 8.97 4.84
N GLY A 43 -29.44 10.19 4.60
CA GLY A 43 -29.44 11.26 5.60
C GLY A 43 -28.13 12.05 5.71
N GLY A 44 -27.15 11.80 4.81
CA GLY A 44 -25.94 12.62 4.69
C GLY A 44 -24.78 12.19 5.60
N GLY A 45 -24.81 10.95 6.09
CA GLY A 45 -23.69 10.37 6.84
C GLY A 45 -22.49 10.04 5.94
N LEU A 46 -21.29 10.10 6.53
CA LEU A 46 -20.05 9.67 5.87
C LEU A 46 -19.67 8.26 6.31
N ARG A 47 -19.40 7.37 5.36
CA ARG A 47 -18.84 6.05 5.62
C ARG A 47 -17.31 6.11 5.50
N ASN A 48 -16.58 5.80 6.57
CA ASN A 48 -15.14 5.62 6.51
C ASN A 48 -14.82 4.24 5.93
N VAL A 49 -14.06 4.17 4.84
CA VAL A 49 -13.72 2.90 4.17
C VAL A 49 -12.26 2.49 4.35
N SER A 50 -11.49 3.19 5.18
CA SER A 50 -10.08 2.87 5.45
C SER A 50 -9.80 2.61 6.94
N LEU A 51 -8.94 1.63 7.23
CA LEU A 51 -8.51 1.28 8.59
C LEU A 51 -7.47 2.27 9.11
N ALA A 52 -7.58 2.62 10.39
CA ALA A 52 -6.63 3.51 11.06
C ALA A 52 -6.64 3.31 12.58
N ALA A 53 -5.49 3.59 13.22
CA ALA A 53 -5.42 3.83 14.66
C ALA A 53 -5.84 5.28 14.99
N LYS A 54 -6.07 5.57 16.28
CA LYS A 54 -6.67 6.84 16.74
C LYS A 54 -5.65 7.96 17.03
N SER A 55 -4.37 7.63 17.14
CA SER A 55 -3.28 8.57 17.40
C SER A 55 -1.94 7.98 16.91
N ASP A 56 -0.91 8.82 16.82
CA ASP A 56 0.48 8.40 16.56
C ASP A 56 1.02 7.43 17.64
N GLU A 57 0.63 7.62 18.90
CA GLU A 57 0.91 6.68 20.00
C GLU A 57 0.20 5.35 19.82
N ASP A 58 -1.08 5.36 19.41
CA ASP A 58 -1.85 4.13 19.23
C ASP A 58 -1.29 3.32 18.06
N TYR A 59 -0.86 3.96 16.97
CA TYR A 59 -0.15 3.28 15.88
C TYR A 59 1.09 2.54 16.39
N ARG A 60 1.88 3.12 17.30
CA ARG A 60 3.07 2.47 17.89
C ARG A 60 2.73 1.30 18.82
N LYS A 61 1.55 1.30 19.41
CA LYS A 61 1.09 0.23 20.33
C LYS A 61 0.38 -0.91 19.60
N THR A 62 -0.15 -0.64 18.41
CA THR A 62 -1.01 -1.57 17.66
C THR A 62 -0.32 -2.06 16.40
N ASP A 63 -0.51 -1.35 15.29
CA ASP A 63 0.06 -1.69 13.99
C ASP A 63 0.56 -0.42 13.29
N LEU A 64 1.82 -0.41 12.87
CA LEU A 64 2.47 0.72 12.22
C LEU A 64 2.25 0.76 10.69
N TYR A 65 1.57 -0.21 10.09
CA TYR A 65 1.41 -0.25 8.63
C TYR A 65 0.16 0.44 8.07
N PRO A 66 -1.05 0.37 8.69
CA PRO A 66 -2.28 0.83 8.04
C PRO A 66 -2.22 2.26 7.50
N GLY A 67 -2.35 2.40 6.18
CA GLY A 67 -2.33 3.66 5.45
C GLY A 67 -0.97 4.30 5.24
N SER A 68 0.12 3.74 5.79
CA SER A 68 1.42 4.38 5.80
C SER A 68 2.12 4.33 4.44
N SER A 69 3.02 5.28 4.21
CA SER A 69 3.97 5.19 3.09
C SER A 69 5.12 4.27 3.48
N ILE A 70 5.34 3.23 2.68
CA ILE A 70 6.44 2.29 2.87
C ILE A 70 7.57 2.67 1.94
N VAL A 71 8.70 3.11 2.51
CA VAL A 71 9.94 3.46 1.78
C VAL A 71 11.17 3.04 2.62
N PRO A 72 12.31 2.67 2.02
CA PRO A 72 12.62 2.75 0.59
C PRO A 72 12.09 1.58 -0.24
N VAL A 73 11.89 0.39 0.33
CA VAL A 73 11.47 -0.81 -0.41
C VAL A 73 10.35 -1.52 0.34
N ALA A 74 9.19 -1.62 -0.30
CA ALA A 74 8.03 -2.35 0.17
C ALA A 74 8.12 -3.86 -0.12
N GLY A 75 7.47 -4.66 0.73
CA GLY A 75 7.58 -6.11 0.70
C GLY A 75 8.86 -6.65 1.34
N ARG A 76 9.20 -7.88 1.01
CA ARG A 76 10.34 -8.62 1.59
C ARG A 76 11.52 -8.67 0.64
N ILE A 77 12.73 -8.52 1.19
CA ILE A 77 14.01 -8.75 0.52
C ILE A 77 14.67 -9.98 1.14
N SER A 78 14.92 -11.00 0.31
CA SER A 78 15.53 -12.26 0.73
C SER A 78 16.98 -12.08 1.20
N GLY A 79 17.34 -12.72 2.31
CA GLY A 79 18.70 -12.68 2.88
C GLY A 79 19.07 -11.32 3.48
N ALA A 80 18.11 -10.39 3.59
CA ALA A 80 18.33 -9.01 3.98
C ALA A 80 19.49 -8.37 3.18
N GLN A 81 19.64 -8.70 1.89
CA GLN A 81 20.74 -8.24 1.07
C GLN A 81 20.32 -8.07 -0.39
N ALA A 82 21.09 -7.29 -1.15
CA ALA A 82 20.99 -7.23 -2.61
C ALA A 82 22.35 -6.84 -3.22
N GLU A 83 22.54 -7.20 -4.48
CA GLU A 83 23.65 -6.71 -5.28
C GLU A 83 23.22 -5.48 -6.07
N ILE A 84 23.94 -4.35 -5.90
CA ILE A 84 23.69 -3.10 -6.60
C ILE A 84 24.94 -2.79 -7.43
N LYS A 85 24.82 -2.92 -8.76
CA LYS A 85 25.92 -2.75 -9.74
C LYS A 85 27.21 -3.48 -9.34
N GLY A 86 27.13 -4.76 -8.99
CA GLY A 86 28.30 -5.57 -8.64
C GLY A 86 28.76 -5.44 -7.18
N THR A 87 28.13 -4.59 -6.38
CA THR A 87 28.45 -4.42 -4.95
C THR A 87 27.37 -5.01 -4.09
N SER A 88 27.75 -5.92 -3.17
CA SER A 88 26.82 -6.52 -2.21
C SER A 88 26.53 -5.53 -1.07
N TYR A 89 25.26 -5.30 -0.79
CA TYR A 89 24.78 -4.52 0.35
C TYR A 89 23.99 -5.40 1.31
N GLN A 90 24.24 -5.24 2.60
CA GLN A 90 23.46 -5.87 3.66
C GLN A 90 22.53 -4.82 4.27
N PHE A 91 21.26 -5.16 4.36
CA PHE A 91 20.20 -4.36 4.96
C PHE A 91 19.90 -4.84 6.38
N THR A 92 19.20 -4.00 7.15
CA THR A 92 18.74 -4.40 8.47
C THR A 92 17.70 -5.50 8.36
N GLU A 93 17.95 -6.62 9.05
CA GLU A 93 16.99 -7.71 9.22
C GLU A 93 15.98 -7.36 10.31
N ASN A 94 14.69 -7.44 9.99
CA ASN A 94 13.57 -7.25 10.94
C ASN A 94 12.56 -8.41 10.89
N GLU A 95 12.74 -9.35 9.97
CA GLU A 95 12.11 -10.67 9.96
C GLU A 95 13.21 -11.72 9.73
N PRO A 96 13.11 -12.94 10.27
CA PRO A 96 14.16 -13.96 10.12
C PRO A 96 14.61 -14.16 8.66
N GLY A 97 15.88 -13.84 8.39
CA GLY A 97 16.53 -13.90 7.08
C GLY A 97 16.03 -12.91 6.04
N ARG A 98 15.34 -11.82 6.44
CA ARG A 98 14.63 -10.90 5.54
C ARG A 98 14.67 -9.44 6.03
N THR A 99 14.66 -8.53 5.08
CA THR A 99 14.23 -7.15 5.32
C THR A 99 12.81 -6.99 4.82
N LEU A 100 11.87 -6.75 5.73
CA LEU A 100 10.48 -6.40 5.44
C LEU A 100 10.31 -4.88 5.51
N HIS A 101 9.69 -4.30 4.49
CA HIS A 101 9.25 -2.89 4.46
C HIS A 101 10.36 -1.88 4.83
N GLY A 102 11.60 -2.16 4.42
CA GLY A 102 12.74 -1.25 4.61
C GLY A 102 13.47 -1.37 5.96
N GLY A 103 13.10 -2.29 6.84
CA GLY A 103 13.84 -2.60 8.06
C GLY A 103 13.15 -2.13 9.35
N VAL A 104 13.92 -1.59 10.30
CA VAL A 104 13.41 -1.11 11.61
C VAL A 104 13.36 0.41 11.64
N ASP A 105 12.48 0.99 12.47
CA ASP A 105 12.35 2.45 12.67
C ASP A 105 12.23 3.22 11.34
N THR A 106 11.57 2.61 10.36
CA THR A 106 11.51 3.06 8.95
C THR A 106 10.65 4.32 8.82
N ALA A 107 10.59 4.90 7.63
CA ALA A 107 9.86 6.14 7.37
C ALA A 107 8.37 6.10 7.78
N ASN A 108 7.72 4.94 7.83
CA ASN A 108 6.35 4.77 8.34
C ASN A 108 6.21 5.06 9.85
N GLU A 109 7.34 5.13 10.56
CA GLU A 109 7.47 5.43 11.99
C GLU A 109 8.09 6.81 12.27
N GLN A 110 8.33 7.60 11.23
CA GLN A 110 8.93 8.94 11.31
C GLN A 110 7.89 10.04 11.10
N TYR A 111 8.24 11.27 11.51
CA TYR A 111 7.47 12.47 11.22
C TYR A 111 8.06 13.16 10.00
N TRP A 112 7.23 13.40 8.99
CA TRP A 112 7.63 13.97 7.72
C TRP A 112 7.43 15.48 7.72
N ASP A 113 8.29 16.19 6.99
CA ASP A 113 8.07 17.61 6.70
C ASP A 113 6.83 17.77 5.81
N VAL A 114 6.09 18.88 5.95
CA VAL A 114 4.80 19.05 5.25
C VAL A 114 4.70 20.36 4.48
N GLU A 115 4.26 20.25 3.23
CA GLU A 115 3.86 21.37 2.38
C GLU A 115 2.39 21.21 1.95
N LEU A 116 1.63 22.30 2.00
CA LEU A 116 0.20 22.33 1.65
C LEU A 116 -0.02 23.15 0.38
N ASP A 117 -0.80 22.60 -0.55
CA ASP A 117 -1.31 23.32 -1.71
C ASP A 117 -2.85 23.30 -1.64
N HIS A 118 -3.42 24.40 -1.16
CA HIS A 118 -4.86 24.55 -1.01
C HIS A 118 -5.60 24.71 -2.34
N GLU A 119 -4.94 25.17 -3.39
CA GLU A 119 -5.56 25.35 -4.72
C GLU A 119 -5.75 24.00 -5.40
N ARG A 120 -4.75 23.12 -5.27
CA ARG A 120 -4.81 21.75 -5.80
C ARG A 120 -5.48 20.75 -4.86
N ASN A 121 -5.77 21.14 -3.62
CA ASN A 121 -6.23 20.24 -2.57
C ASN A 121 -5.23 19.08 -2.38
N GLN A 122 -3.98 19.44 -2.10
CA GLN A 122 -2.85 18.53 -2.07
C GLN A 122 -2.00 18.73 -0.81
N VAL A 123 -1.48 17.63 -0.26
CA VAL A 123 -0.50 17.60 0.83
C VAL A 123 0.74 16.85 0.34
N THR A 124 1.91 17.47 0.49
CA THR A 124 3.19 16.83 0.19
C THR A 124 3.94 16.58 1.48
N PHE A 125 4.31 15.33 1.72
CA PHE A 125 5.18 14.93 2.82
C PHE A 125 6.60 14.70 2.31
N GLY A 126 7.60 15.26 2.99
CA GLY A 126 9.02 15.09 2.65
C GLY A 126 9.82 14.40 3.76
N ILE A 127 10.76 13.53 3.37
CA ILE A 127 11.75 12.96 4.29
C ILE A 127 13.07 12.74 3.55
N VAL A 128 14.18 12.71 4.29
CA VAL A 128 15.50 12.31 3.78
C VAL A 128 15.93 11.04 4.51
N LEU A 129 16.03 9.94 3.79
CA LEU A 129 16.68 8.72 4.27
C LEU A 129 18.19 8.91 4.10
N LYS A 130 18.95 8.81 5.18
CA LYS A 130 20.40 9.05 5.14
C LYS A 130 21.16 7.88 4.55
N ASP A 131 22.31 8.15 3.95
CA ASP A 131 23.24 7.11 3.49
C ASP A 131 23.51 6.08 4.59
N GLY A 132 23.27 4.80 4.29
CA GLY A 132 23.38 3.70 5.23
C GLY A 132 22.17 3.51 6.15
N PHE A 133 21.10 4.28 6.00
CA PHE A 133 19.85 4.07 6.74
C PHE A 133 19.31 2.67 6.45
N ASN A 134 19.22 1.82 7.49
CA ASN A 134 18.95 0.39 7.35
C ASN A 134 19.83 -0.35 6.33
N GLY A 135 21.05 0.13 6.08
CA GLY A 135 22.00 -0.43 5.14
C GLY A 135 21.81 -0.02 3.67
N PHE A 136 20.78 0.76 3.35
CA PHE A 136 20.55 1.26 1.98
C PHE A 136 21.56 2.37 1.64
N PRO A 137 22.24 2.31 0.48
CA PRO A 137 23.20 3.33 0.09
C PRO A 137 22.50 4.62 -0.38
N GLY A 138 23.15 5.75 -0.13
CA GLY A 138 22.78 7.07 -0.62
C GLY A 138 21.83 7.85 0.31
N ASP A 139 22.00 9.18 0.33
CA ASP A 139 20.97 10.08 0.84
C ASP A 139 19.82 10.08 -0.18
N VAL A 140 18.68 9.48 0.19
CA VAL A 140 17.47 9.45 -0.64
C VAL A 140 16.50 10.51 -0.15
N ARG A 141 16.24 11.53 -0.99
CA ARG A 141 15.19 12.53 -0.73
C ARG A 141 13.89 12.00 -1.30
N VAL A 142 12.88 11.84 -0.44
CA VAL A 142 11.59 11.24 -0.82
C VAL A 142 10.49 12.27 -0.61
N LYS A 143 9.54 12.31 -1.56
CA LYS A 143 8.27 13.01 -1.42
C LYS A 143 7.12 12.03 -1.61
N ALA A 144 6.16 12.04 -0.69
CA ALA A 144 4.87 11.38 -0.84
C ALA A 144 3.79 12.47 -1.02
N ILE A 145 3.13 12.49 -2.17
CA ILE A 145 2.24 13.56 -2.60
C ILE A 145 0.82 13.01 -2.68
N TYR A 146 -0.07 13.55 -1.86
CA TYR A 146 -1.46 13.17 -1.78
C TYR A 146 -2.34 14.27 -2.34
N CYS A 147 -3.21 13.96 -3.29
CA CYS A 147 -4.16 14.92 -3.85
C CYS A 147 -5.56 14.33 -3.87
N LEU A 148 -6.55 15.12 -3.42
CA LEU A 148 -7.96 14.76 -3.49
C LEU A 148 -8.67 15.64 -4.51
N THR A 149 -9.08 15.04 -5.62
CA THR A 149 -9.69 15.78 -6.74
C THR A 149 -11.23 15.83 -6.63
N ASP A 150 -11.85 16.77 -7.35
CA ASP A 150 -13.31 16.86 -7.51
C ASP A 150 -13.92 15.70 -8.32
N LYS A 151 -13.10 14.76 -8.83
CA LYS A 151 -13.56 13.52 -9.48
C LYS A 151 -13.62 12.33 -8.52
N ASN A 152 -13.50 12.58 -7.21
CA ASN A 152 -13.45 11.56 -6.16
C ASN A 152 -12.24 10.63 -6.31
N GLU A 153 -11.12 11.21 -6.72
CA GLU A 153 -9.85 10.52 -6.87
C GLU A 153 -8.92 10.94 -5.74
N LEU A 154 -8.44 9.96 -4.95
CA LEU A 154 -7.27 10.11 -4.10
C LEU A 154 -6.05 9.63 -4.89
N THR A 155 -5.16 10.53 -5.27
CA THR A 155 -3.87 10.17 -5.88
C THR A 155 -2.78 10.11 -4.82
N VAL A 156 -1.91 9.12 -4.92
CA VAL A 156 -0.71 8.94 -4.11
C VAL A 156 0.46 8.81 -5.07
N ASP A 157 1.28 9.86 -5.14
CA ASP A 157 2.43 9.95 -6.03
C ASP A 157 3.71 9.95 -5.18
N TYR A 158 4.70 9.14 -5.54
CA TYR A 158 6.02 9.17 -4.91
C TYR A 158 7.06 9.72 -5.87
N GLN A 159 7.87 10.65 -5.37
CA GLN A 159 9.07 11.14 -6.04
C GLN A 159 10.29 10.86 -5.19
N ALA A 160 11.38 10.41 -5.78
CA ALA A 160 12.64 10.28 -5.06
C ALA A 160 13.86 10.54 -5.93
N VAL A 161 14.94 11.00 -5.31
CA VAL A 161 16.27 11.10 -5.92
C VAL A 161 17.31 10.69 -4.89
N SER A 162 18.26 9.87 -5.32
CA SER A 162 19.37 9.41 -4.49
C SER A 162 20.69 10.03 -4.96
N ASP A 163 21.60 10.30 -4.04
CA ASP A 163 22.96 10.75 -4.36
C ASP A 163 23.95 9.59 -4.64
N LYS A 164 23.48 8.34 -4.57
CA LYS A 164 24.18 7.12 -4.99
C LYS A 164 23.22 6.15 -5.68
N ASP A 165 23.75 5.20 -6.43
CA ASP A 165 22.95 4.05 -6.88
C ASP A 165 22.39 3.30 -5.67
N THR A 166 21.09 3.03 -5.67
CA THR A 166 20.38 2.36 -4.58
C THR A 166 19.20 1.56 -5.11
N ILE A 167 18.42 0.92 -4.23
CA ILE A 167 17.14 0.30 -4.60
C ILE A 167 15.97 1.06 -3.96
N PHE A 168 14.89 1.26 -4.72
CA PHE A 168 13.72 2.02 -4.29
C PHE A 168 12.45 1.46 -4.94
N ASN A 169 11.48 1.07 -4.11
CA ASN A 169 10.21 0.48 -4.53
C ASN A 169 9.12 0.82 -3.49
N PRO A 170 8.58 2.05 -3.51
CA PRO A 170 7.63 2.51 -2.52
C PRO A 170 6.23 1.95 -2.76
N THR A 171 5.41 1.92 -1.71
CA THR A 171 3.95 1.72 -1.82
C THR A 171 3.21 2.48 -0.73
N ASN A 172 1.90 2.58 -0.86
CA ASN A 172 1.03 2.98 0.25
C ASN A 172 0.23 1.77 0.76
N HIS A 173 0.17 1.64 2.09
CA HIS A 173 -0.40 0.48 2.76
C HIS A 173 -1.83 0.71 3.29
N ILE A 174 -2.70 1.44 2.56
CA ILE A 174 -4.12 1.58 2.95
C ILE A 174 -4.77 0.19 3.00
N TYR A 175 -5.45 -0.09 4.12
CA TYR A 175 -6.40 -1.20 4.22
C TYR A 175 -7.81 -0.69 4.04
N PHE A 176 -8.52 -1.24 3.07
CA PHE A 176 -9.90 -0.92 2.77
C PHE A 176 -10.87 -1.93 3.36
N ASN A 177 -12.04 -1.45 3.74
CA ASN A 177 -13.26 -2.24 3.87
C ASN A 177 -14.42 -1.33 3.45
N LEU A 178 -15.01 -1.58 2.27
CA LEU A 178 -15.98 -0.70 1.65
C LEU A 178 -17.35 -0.72 2.36
N THR A 179 -17.55 -1.64 3.30
CA THR A 179 -18.71 -1.60 4.22
C THR A 179 -18.53 -0.58 5.34
N GLY A 180 -17.28 -0.17 5.61
CA GLY A 180 -16.90 0.68 6.74
C GLY A 180 -16.93 -0.01 8.10
N ASP A 181 -17.23 -1.31 8.14
CA ASP A 181 -17.24 -2.12 9.35
C ASP A 181 -16.07 -3.11 9.35
N PHE A 182 -14.97 -2.70 9.98
CA PHE A 182 -13.75 -3.50 10.11
C PHE A 182 -13.88 -4.70 11.06
N GLN A 183 -15.04 -4.87 11.72
CA GLN A 183 -15.38 -6.07 12.48
C GLN A 183 -16.16 -7.09 11.63
N ARG A 184 -16.38 -6.78 10.34
CA ARG A 184 -16.92 -7.71 9.35
C ARG A 184 -15.86 -8.06 8.32
N SER A 185 -15.82 -9.35 7.96
CA SER A 185 -14.94 -9.84 6.91
C SER A 185 -15.23 -9.18 5.56
N VAL A 186 -14.18 -8.98 4.77
CA VAL A 186 -14.23 -8.48 3.40
C VAL A 186 -14.58 -9.56 2.38
N ALA A 187 -14.87 -10.80 2.80
CA ALA A 187 -15.12 -11.97 1.95
C ALA A 187 -16.06 -11.70 0.75
N GLU A 188 -17.14 -10.95 0.97
CA GLU A 188 -18.17 -10.66 -0.05
C GLU A 188 -17.83 -9.47 -0.97
N HIS A 189 -16.72 -8.77 -0.74
CA HIS A 189 -16.26 -7.75 -1.69
C HIS A 189 -15.86 -8.45 -2.98
N ARG A 190 -16.34 -7.92 -4.11
CA ARG A 190 -16.04 -8.48 -5.43
C ARG A 190 -14.92 -7.69 -6.06
N ILE A 191 -13.84 -8.36 -6.39
CA ILE A 191 -12.65 -7.77 -7.01
C ILE A 191 -12.49 -8.29 -8.43
N LYS A 192 -12.01 -7.41 -9.30
CA LYS A 192 -11.55 -7.71 -10.65
C LYS A 192 -10.13 -7.15 -10.81
N ILE A 193 -9.24 -7.96 -11.36
CA ILE A 193 -7.84 -7.63 -11.60
C ILE A 193 -7.51 -7.99 -13.05
N ALA A 194 -7.04 -7.01 -13.82
CA ALA A 194 -6.46 -7.24 -15.14
C ALA A 194 -5.05 -7.83 -14.97
N ALA A 195 -4.98 -9.12 -14.64
CA ALA A 195 -3.74 -9.86 -14.47
C ALA A 195 -3.94 -11.31 -14.90
N ASN A 196 -3.06 -11.83 -15.76
CA ASN A 196 -3.05 -13.25 -16.11
C ASN A 196 -2.15 -14.09 -15.18
N HIS A 197 -1.26 -13.43 -14.41
CA HIS A 197 -0.31 -14.11 -13.55
C HIS A 197 -0.23 -13.51 -12.15
N TYR A 198 0.13 -14.34 -11.19
CA TYR A 198 0.50 -13.96 -9.83
C TYR A 198 1.85 -14.58 -9.46
N ALA A 199 2.55 -14.02 -8.47
CA ALA A 199 3.76 -14.67 -7.95
C ALA A 199 3.42 -15.52 -6.71
N PRO A 200 3.51 -16.85 -6.78
CA PRO A 200 3.31 -17.71 -5.61
C PRO A 200 4.45 -17.53 -4.61
N LEU A 201 4.11 -17.76 -3.34
CA LEU A 201 5.02 -17.67 -2.22
C LEU A 201 5.58 -19.04 -1.82
N GLY A 202 6.80 -19.04 -1.29
CA GLY A 202 7.35 -20.17 -0.54
C GLY A 202 6.82 -20.20 0.89
N GLU A 203 7.13 -21.27 1.64
CA GLU A 203 6.77 -21.42 3.07
C GLU A 203 7.29 -20.28 3.98
N ASP A 204 8.20 -19.50 3.42
CA ASP A 204 8.92 -18.42 4.05
C ASP A 204 8.36 -17.04 3.62
N ASN A 205 7.20 -17.03 2.96
CA ASN A 205 6.47 -15.86 2.46
C ASN A 205 7.25 -14.96 1.49
N LEU A 206 8.29 -15.50 0.83
CA LEU A 206 8.95 -14.84 -0.30
C LEU A 206 8.34 -15.32 -1.62
N PRO A 207 8.23 -14.45 -2.64
CA PRO A 207 7.97 -14.90 -3.99
C PRO A 207 9.04 -15.90 -4.44
N THR A 208 8.59 -16.98 -5.07
CA THR A 208 9.46 -18.08 -5.52
C THR A 208 10.32 -17.75 -6.74
N GLY A 209 10.14 -16.57 -7.34
CA GLY A 209 10.76 -16.19 -8.62
C GLY A 209 9.98 -16.67 -9.85
N VAL A 210 8.87 -17.39 -9.66
CA VAL A 210 7.99 -17.86 -10.73
C VAL A 210 6.75 -16.96 -10.82
N LEU A 211 6.20 -16.84 -12.02
CA LEU A 211 4.87 -16.28 -12.26
C LEU A 211 3.95 -17.40 -12.72
N GLU A 212 2.88 -17.65 -11.98
CA GLU A 212 1.90 -18.70 -12.29
C GLU A 212 0.66 -18.13 -12.96
N ASP A 213 0.13 -18.83 -13.97
CA ASP A 213 -1.13 -18.48 -14.64
C ASP A 213 -2.31 -18.66 -13.68
N VAL A 214 -3.19 -17.67 -13.63
CA VAL A 214 -4.33 -17.68 -12.69
C VAL A 214 -5.45 -18.65 -13.08
N THR A 215 -5.50 -19.13 -14.32
CA THR A 215 -6.65 -19.87 -14.89
C THR A 215 -6.99 -21.11 -14.08
N GLY A 216 -8.24 -21.19 -13.62
CA GLY A 216 -8.74 -22.33 -12.85
C GLY A 216 -8.24 -22.37 -11.40
N THR A 217 -7.61 -21.30 -10.92
CA THR A 217 -7.16 -21.14 -9.54
C THR A 217 -8.05 -20.12 -8.80
N PRO A 218 -8.04 -20.08 -7.46
CA PRO A 218 -8.68 -19.00 -6.69
C PRO A 218 -8.07 -17.61 -6.91
N PHE A 219 -6.94 -17.51 -7.63
CA PHE A 219 -6.29 -16.24 -7.96
C PHE A 219 -6.83 -15.63 -9.26
N ASP A 220 -7.76 -16.32 -9.96
CA ASP A 220 -8.42 -15.79 -11.15
C ASP A 220 -9.47 -14.74 -10.77
N PHE A 221 -9.05 -13.48 -10.88
CA PHE A 221 -9.90 -12.30 -10.71
C PHE A 221 -10.07 -11.54 -12.03
N ARG A 222 -9.82 -12.16 -13.20
CA ARG A 222 -9.99 -11.47 -14.49
C ARG A 222 -11.43 -11.01 -14.73
N ASP A 223 -12.38 -11.73 -14.13
CA ASP A 223 -13.76 -11.31 -13.93
C ASP A 223 -14.04 -11.07 -12.44
N PHE A 224 -15.09 -10.30 -12.14
CA PHE A 224 -15.47 -9.99 -10.76
C PHE A 224 -15.79 -11.25 -9.94
N ALA A 225 -14.95 -11.57 -8.96
CA ALA A 225 -15.13 -12.67 -8.03
C ALA A 225 -14.96 -12.20 -6.57
N PRO A 226 -15.61 -12.87 -5.59
CA PRO A 226 -15.49 -12.49 -4.18
C PRO A 226 -14.14 -12.94 -3.61
N PHE A 227 -13.60 -12.20 -2.62
CA PHE A 227 -12.44 -12.67 -1.86
C PHE A 227 -12.67 -14.04 -1.19
N ALA A 228 -13.92 -14.34 -0.84
CA ALA A 228 -14.35 -15.63 -0.27
C ALA A 228 -13.81 -16.84 -1.05
N GLN A 229 -13.62 -16.74 -2.37
CA GLN A 229 -13.12 -17.86 -3.18
C GLN A 229 -11.74 -18.36 -2.75
N GLY A 230 -10.91 -17.49 -2.17
CA GLY A 230 -9.61 -17.87 -1.61
C GLY A 230 -9.67 -18.19 -0.13
N PHE A 231 -10.55 -17.53 0.61
CA PHE A 231 -10.67 -17.72 2.07
C PHE A 231 -11.14 -19.13 2.42
N ASP A 232 -12.08 -19.68 1.63
CA ASP A 232 -12.61 -21.03 1.83
C ASP A 232 -11.84 -22.10 1.03
N SER A 233 -10.78 -21.71 0.32
CA SER A 233 -10.03 -22.57 -0.59
C SER A 233 -9.09 -23.52 0.13
N GLN A 234 -8.91 -24.72 -0.45
CA GLN A 234 -7.83 -25.65 -0.08
C GLN A 234 -6.62 -25.54 -1.01
N TYR A 235 -6.59 -24.53 -1.89
CA TYR A 235 -5.47 -24.29 -2.78
C TYR A 235 -4.21 -23.96 -1.96
N PRO A 236 -3.04 -24.58 -2.25
CA PRO A 236 -1.86 -24.49 -1.37
C PRO A 236 -1.47 -23.06 -0.97
N GLN A 237 -1.48 -22.13 -1.93
CA GLN A 237 -1.12 -20.73 -1.69
C GLN A 237 -2.11 -20.00 -0.76
N ASN A 238 -3.41 -20.28 -0.83
CA ASN A 238 -4.39 -19.70 0.09
C ASN A 238 -4.29 -20.29 1.50
N VAL A 239 -4.04 -21.60 1.60
CA VAL A 239 -3.83 -22.28 2.89
C VAL A 239 -2.59 -21.76 3.59
N LEU A 240 -1.50 -21.55 2.83
CA LEU A 240 -0.22 -21.05 3.34
C LEU A 240 -0.38 -19.72 4.11
N VAL A 241 -1.08 -18.76 3.53
CA VAL A 241 -1.22 -17.41 4.10
C VAL A 241 -2.57 -17.14 4.75
N LYS A 242 -3.46 -18.14 4.78
CA LYS A 242 -4.84 -18.07 5.30
C LYS A 242 -5.69 -17.00 4.59
N GLY A 243 -5.54 -16.85 3.28
CA GLY A 243 -6.25 -15.84 2.50
C GLY A 243 -5.44 -15.42 1.28
N TYR A 244 -5.25 -14.12 1.10
CA TYR A 244 -4.33 -13.55 0.11
C TYR A 244 -3.27 -12.69 0.79
N ASP A 245 -2.08 -12.70 0.21
CA ASP A 245 -0.88 -11.96 0.62
C ASP A 245 0.10 -11.92 -0.56
N HIS A 246 -0.42 -11.78 -1.77
CA HIS A 246 0.29 -12.13 -3.00
C HIS A 246 0.37 -10.94 -3.96
N PRO A 247 1.42 -10.86 -4.78
CA PRO A 247 1.47 -9.96 -5.92
C PRO A 247 0.77 -10.55 -7.15
N TRP A 248 -0.08 -9.76 -7.79
CA TRP A 248 -0.54 -9.97 -9.17
C TRP A 248 0.29 -9.11 -10.12
N LEU A 249 0.76 -9.70 -11.21
CA LEU A 249 1.40 -8.96 -12.30
C LEU A 249 0.32 -8.35 -13.20
N LEU A 250 0.25 -7.03 -13.22
CA LEU A 250 -0.79 -6.28 -13.90
C LEU A 250 -0.53 -6.21 -15.40
N GLU A 251 -1.62 -6.28 -16.17
CA GLU A 251 -1.63 -5.92 -17.58
C GLU A 251 -1.62 -4.38 -17.74
N GLU A 252 -1.05 -3.89 -18.84
CA GLU A 252 -1.01 -2.46 -19.17
C GLU A 252 -2.39 -1.96 -19.65
N VAL A 253 -3.28 -1.67 -18.71
CA VAL A 253 -4.62 -1.10 -18.96
C VAL A 253 -4.87 0.15 -18.11
N ASP A 254 -5.85 0.97 -18.48
CA ASP A 254 -6.14 2.23 -17.75
C ASP A 254 -6.62 2.00 -16.31
N ILE A 255 -7.38 0.93 -16.07
CA ILE A 255 -7.92 0.55 -14.75
C ILE A 255 -7.63 -0.94 -14.53
N PRO A 256 -6.48 -1.28 -13.93
CA PRO A 256 -6.10 -2.67 -13.68
C PRO A 256 -6.84 -3.34 -12.51
N VAL A 257 -7.40 -2.58 -11.56
CA VAL A 257 -8.10 -3.15 -10.41
C VAL A 257 -9.42 -2.44 -10.17
N GLU A 258 -10.47 -3.21 -9.93
CA GLU A 258 -11.80 -2.73 -9.53
C GLU A 258 -12.33 -3.54 -8.36
N VAL A 259 -12.91 -2.89 -7.36
CA VAL A 259 -13.54 -3.53 -6.20
C VAL A 259 -14.94 -2.96 -5.99
N LEU A 260 -15.92 -3.83 -5.75
CA LEU A 260 -17.29 -3.46 -5.43
C LEU A 260 -17.63 -3.86 -3.99
N SER A 261 -18.32 -2.97 -3.27
CA SER A 261 -18.83 -3.27 -1.94
C SER A 261 -19.93 -4.33 -2.01
N PRO A 262 -20.11 -5.14 -0.95
CA PRO A 262 -21.15 -6.16 -0.90
C PRO A 262 -22.58 -5.61 -1.03
N ASP A 263 -22.82 -4.38 -0.56
CA ASP A 263 -24.10 -3.69 -0.67
C ASP A 263 -24.32 -2.99 -2.03
N GLY A 264 -23.33 -3.04 -2.93
CA GLY A 264 -23.36 -2.42 -4.25
C GLY A 264 -23.32 -0.89 -4.23
N LYS A 265 -23.13 -0.26 -3.07
CA LYS A 265 -23.14 1.20 -2.92
C LYS A 265 -21.82 1.87 -3.26
N ILE A 266 -20.68 1.17 -3.16
CA ILE A 266 -19.36 1.75 -3.42
C ILE A 266 -18.61 0.93 -4.45
N GLY A 267 -18.09 1.62 -5.46
CA GLY A 267 -17.06 1.12 -6.36
C GLY A 267 -15.73 1.80 -6.09
N LEU A 268 -14.65 1.04 -6.10
CA LEU A 268 -13.27 1.49 -6.05
C LEU A 268 -12.56 1.05 -7.33
N SER A 269 -12.06 1.98 -8.13
CA SER A 269 -11.18 1.71 -9.27
C SER A 269 -9.76 2.18 -8.95
N VAL A 270 -8.75 1.36 -9.27
CA VAL A 270 -7.34 1.73 -9.12
C VAL A 270 -6.71 1.90 -10.49
N LYS A 271 -6.00 3.01 -10.68
CA LYS A 271 -5.09 3.26 -11.78
C LYS A 271 -3.68 3.41 -11.24
N THR A 272 -2.69 2.77 -11.85
CA THR A 272 -1.30 2.87 -11.41
C THR A 272 -0.33 2.77 -12.59
N ASN A 273 0.86 3.34 -12.44
CA ASN A 273 1.98 3.09 -13.36
C ASN A 273 2.92 1.97 -12.87
N GLN A 274 2.56 1.29 -11.78
CA GLN A 274 3.33 0.19 -11.23
C GLN A 274 2.96 -1.14 -11.90
N PRO A 275 3.91 -2.07 -12.07
CA PRO A 275 3.67 -3.31 -12.81
C PRO A 275 2.89 -4.36 -12.00
N ALA A 276 2.79 -4.22 -10.69
CA ALA A 276 2.12 -5.20 -9.84
C ALA A 276 1.25 -4.54 -8.77
N VAL A 277 0.29 -5.32 -8.27
CA VAL A 277 -0.45 -5.02 -7.04
C VAL A 277 -0.26 -6.17 -6.06
N VAL A 278 0.21 -5.87 -4.85
CA VAL A 278 0.18 -6.80 -3.73
C VAL A 278 -1.15 -6.63 -3.01
N ILE A 279 -1.85 -7.74 -2.82
CA ILE A 279 -3.11 -7.78 -2.07
C ILE A 279 -2.91 -8.65 -0.85
N TYR A 280 -3.03 -8.03 0.32
CA TYR A 280 -3.06 -8.70 1.60
C TYR A 280 -4.42 -8.50 2.27
N THR A 281 -5.06 -9.60 2.68
CA THR A 281 -6.41 -9.60 3.26
C THR A 281 -6.42 -9.61 4.79
N TYR A 282 -5.42 -9.00 5.44
CA TYR A 282 -5.40 -8.84 6.90
C TYR A 282 -5.54 -10.18 7.67
N ASN A 283 -4.74 -11.16 7.27
CA ASN A 283 -4.79 -12.55 7.75
C ASN A 283 -4.18 -12.73 9.16
N TYR A 284 -3.46 -11.74 9.66
CA TYR A 284 -2.86 -11.70 11.00
C TYR A 284 -3.27 -10.40 11.69
N PRO A 285 -4.52 -10.28 12.14
CA PRO A 285 -5.04 -9.02 12.62
C PRO A 285 -4.46 -8.62 13.97
N VAL A 286 -4.26 -7.31 14.15
CA VAL A 286 -4.36 -6.69 15.47
C VAL A 286 -5.85 -6.52 15.79
N GLU A 287 -6.38 -7.36 16.68
CA GLU A 287 -7.83 -7.51 16.92
C GLU A 287 -8.51 -6.21 17.37
N GLU A 288 -7.76 -5.31 18.01
CA GLU A 288 -8.24 -3.98 18.40
C GLU A 288 -8.56 -3.06 17.20
N LEU A 289 -7.94 -3.32 16.03
CA LEU A 289 -8.13 -2.53 14.82
C LEU A 289 -9.19 -3.14 13.90
N ALA A 290 -9.06 -4.43 13.57
CA ALA A 290 -9.98 -5.12 12.68
C ALA A 290 -10.00 -6.61 12.97
N THR A 291 -11.09 -7.28 12.58
CA THR A 291 -11.18 -8.75 12.67
C THR A 291 -10.30 -9.44 11.61
N PHE A 292 -10.18 -10.77 11.70
CA PHE A 292 -9.54 -11.58 10.66
C PHE A 292 -10.28 -11.39 9.33
N HIS A 293 -9.55 -11.05 8.26
CA HIS A 293 -10.14 -10.60 6.99
C HIS A 293 -10.98 -9.33 7.08
N GLY A 294 -10.78 -8.50 8.11
CA GLY A 294 -11.52 -7.25 8.32
C GLY A 294 -11.14 -6.11 7.37
N GLY A 295 -10.08 -6.28 6.56
CA GLY A 295 -9.64 -5.31 5.56
C GLY A 295 -8.80 -5.95 4.46
N PHE A 296 -8.56 -5.22 3.37
CA PHE A 296 -7.66 -5.62 2.29
C PHE A 296 -6.77 -4.46 1.83
N SER A 297 -5.50 -4.72 1.52
CA SER A 297 -4.60 -3.75 0.90
C SER A 297 -4.59 -3.87 -0.63
N LEU A 298 -4.24 -2.78 -1.31
CA LEU A 298 -4.01 -2.72 -2.77
C LEU A 298 -2.70 -1.96 -3.01
N GLU A 299 -1.59 -2.60 -2.68
CA GLU A 299 -0.24 -2.04 -2.69
C GLU A 299 0.33 -2.09 -4.10
N CYS A 300 0.24 -0.99 -4.84
CA CYS A 300 0.75 -0.89 -6.21
C CYS A 300 2.25 -0.57 -6.19
N GLN A 301 3.07 -1.47 -6.72
CA GLN A 301 4.54 -1.43 -6.65
C GLN A 301 5.18 -2.36 -7.69
N ALA A 302 6.51 -2.41 -7.75
CA ALA A 302 7.20 -3.54 -8.39
C ALA A 302 7.04 -4.83 -7.56
N LEU A 303 7.24 -5.99 -8.20
CA LEU A 303 7.15 -7.29 -7.55
C LEU A 303 8.10 -7.36 -6.34
N PRO A 304 7.65 -7.86 -5.17
CA PRO A 304 8.53 -8.02 -4.01
C PRO A 304 9.75 -8.87 -4.34
N ASN A 305 10.88 -8.57 -3.69
CA ASN A 305 12.16 -9.23 -3.90
C ASN A 305 12.73 -9.14 -5.34
N ALA A 306 12.26 -8.22 -6.19
CA ALA A 306 12.76 -8.05 -7.55
C ALA A 306 14.29 -7.82 -7.64
N CYS A 307 14.91 -7.27 -6.60
CA CYS A 307 16.38 -7.12 -6.55
C CYS A 307 17.16 -8.44 -6.47
N ASN A 308 16.49 -9.56 -6.15
CA ASN A 308 17.10 -10.89 -6.05
C ASN A 308 16.38 -11.95 -6.90
N GLN A 309 15.42 -11.55 -7.76
CA GLN A 309 14.61 -12.47 -8.56
C GLN A 309 14.69 -12.09 -10.04
N ASP A 310 15.39 -12.92 -10.81
CA ASP A 310 15.47 -12.73 -12.25
C ASP A 310 14.08 -12.76 -12.89
N GLY A 311 13.82 -11.80 -13.79
CA GLY A 311 12.53 -11.69 -14.49
C GLY A 311 11.45 -10.89 -13.75
N PHE A 312 11.68 -10.46 -12.50
CA PHE A 312 10.72 -9.64 -11.75
C PHE A 312 10.83 -8.13 -12.03
N GLY A 313 11.72 -7.74 -12.95
CA GLY A 313 12.02 -6.36 -13.26
C GLY A 313 13.14 -5.79 -12.38
N SER A 314 13.31 -4.47 -12.43
CA SER A 314 14.34 -3.76 -11.67
C SER A 314 13.70 -2.75 -10.72
N ILE A 315 14.26 -2.64 -9.53
CA ILE A 315 13.95 -1.58 -8.55
C ILE A 315 15.18 -0.70 -8.28
N LEU A 316 16.17 -0.73 -9.18
CA LEU A 316 17.35 0.14 -9.12
C LEU A 316 16.92 1.60 -9.32
N LEU A 317 17.37 2.45 -8.42
CA LEU A 317 17.35 3.90 -8.58
C LEU A 317 18.80 4.35 -8.80
N GLU A 318 19.11 4.77 -10.02
CA GLU A 318 20.46 5.24 -10.35
C GLU A 318 20.75 6.61 -9.72
N GLN A 319 22.02 6.85 -9.44
CA GLN A 319 22.49 8.11 -8.87
C GLN A 319 21.99 9.31 -9.69
N GLY A 320 21.28 10.22 -9.04
CA GLY A 320 20.78 11.46 -9.64
C GLY A 320 19.57 11.31 -10.55
N GLU A 321 19.08 10.10 -10.80
CA GLU A 321 17.83 9.88 -11.52
C GLU A 321 16.61 10.18 -10.65
N GLU A 322 15.54 10.67 -11.28
CA GLU A 322 14.27 10.92 -10.62
C GLU A 322 13.39 9.68 -10.71
N PHE A 323 13.05 9.11 -9.55
CA PHE A 323 12.02 8.09 -9.43
C PHE A 323 10.63 8.75 -9.43
N LEU A 324 9.68 8.18 -10.17
CA LEU A 324 8.27 8.60 -10.18
C LEU A 324 7.34 7.38 -10.17
N SER A 325 6.48 7.30 -9.15
CA SER A 325 5.35 6.37 -9.14
C SER A 325 4.05 7.12 -8.87
N LYS A 326 2.95 6.59 -9.41
CA LYS A 326 1.63 7.18 -9.30
C LYS A 326 0.58 6.10 -9.17
N THR A 327 -0.23 6.20 -8.12
CA THR A 327 -1.41 5.37 -7.91
C THR A 327 -2.62 6.28 -7.64
N THR A 328 -3.76 5.95 -8.22
CA THR A 328 -5.01 6.70 -8.08
C THR A 328 -6.12 5.76 -7.67
N TYR A 329 -6.74 6.05 -6.53
CA TYR A 329 -7.92 5.38 -6.02
C TYR A 329 -9.14 6.25 -6.32
N ARG A 330 -9.98 5.83 -7.27
CA ARG A 330 -11.21 6.53 -7.66
C ARG A 330 -12.42 5.85 -7.03
N PHE A 331 -13.26 6.64 -6.36
CA PHE A 331 -14.48 6.15 -5.73
C PHE A 331 -15.73 6.56 -6.50
N THR A 332 -16.68 5.65 -6.59
CA THR A 332 -18.05 5.90 -7.07
C THR A 332 -19.04 5.46 -6.03
N TRP A 333 -20.08 6.26 -5.79
CA TRP A 333 -21.20 5.95 -4.90
C TRP A 333 -22.47 6.65 -5.37
#